data_AF-A0A5Q4E5D3-F1
#
_entry.id   AF-A0A5Q4E5D3-F1
#
_cell.length_a   1.000
_cell.length_b   1.000
_cell.length_c   1.000
_cell.angle_alpha   90.00
_cell.angle_beta   90.00
_cell.angle_gamma   90.00
#
_symmetry.space_group_name_H-M   'P 1'
#
loop_
_entity.id
_entity.type
_entity.pdbx_description
1 polymer ?
#
loop_
_entity_poly.entity_id
_entity_poly.type
_entity_poly.pdbx_seq_one_letter_code
_entity_poly.pdbx_strand_id
1 'polypeptide(L)'
;MAFMMQRSFRGAMALSGRFLPIALLLAGSFSAAPALAQDTRPLTENPTLIRGCRQLNRNTEIFDNSTLGPLANRIGTLGAGTQVTLTGAVATGRAQVFLGTGTLSAVQPVGWLNAANLGPCTTTPPPPTAGACFRADQNLIVRSGPSTTAGQVASYARGNTVVATTNPATEQTAADGRRWVQVRLANGGTGWVSRTGTGGLGSNMTPIPCP
;
A
#
# COMPACT_ATOMS: atom_id res chain seq x y z
N MET A 1 -42.96 -8.30 -45.50
CA MET A 1 -41.97 -7.67 -46.40
C MET A 1 -40.61 -8.22 -46.00
N ALA A 2 -40.18 -9.33 -46.63
CA ALA A 2 -39.31 -9.37 -47.83
C ALA A 2 -37.84 -9.10 -47.43
N PHE A 3 -36.81 -9.84 -47.86
CA PHE A 3 -36.66 -10.97 -48.75
C PHE A 3 -35.24 -11.55 -48.51
N MET A 4 -35.04 -12.85 -48.76
CA MET A 4 -33.73 -13.48 -48.96
C MET A 4 -32.88 -12.73 -50.02
N MET A 5 -31.55 -12.95 -50.01
CA MET A 5 -30.81 -13.64 -51.09
C MET A 5 -29.34 -13.13 -51.16
N GLN A 6 -28.40 -13.94 -50.66
CA GLN A 6 -27.01 -13.88 -51.08
C GLN A 6 -26.89 -14.46 -52.49
N ARG A 7 -26.27 -13.70 -53.41
CA ARG A 7 -25.76 -14.22 -54.67
C ARG A 7 -24.29 -13.80 -54.85
N SER A 8 -23.46 -14.82 -54.90
CA SER A 8 -22.12 -14.82 -55.49
C SER A 8 -22.21 -14.47 -56.98
N PHE A 9 -21.26 -13.73 -57.55
CA PHE A 9 -20.63 -14.03 -58.84
C PHE A 9 -19.39 -13.16 -59.08
N ARG A 10 -18.38 -13.80 -59.68
CA ARG A 10 -17.06 -13.29 -60.09
C ARG A 10 -17.16 -12.23 -61.19
N GLY A 11 -16.17 -11.35 -61.26
CA GLY A 11 -15.92 -10.51 -62.44
C GLY A 11 -14.53 -9.89 -62.42
N ALA A 12 -13.58 -10.55 -63.07
CA ALA A 12 -12.28 -10.00 -63.42
C ALA A 12 -12.40 -9.27 -64.77
N MET A 13 -11.79 -8.08 -64.91
CA MET A 13 -10.93 -7.72 -66.06
C MET A 13 -10.44 -6.27 -65.98
N ALA A 14 -9.12 -6.16 -66.10
CA ALA A 14 -8.33 -5.24 -66.92
C ALA A 14 -8.67 -3.74 -66.93
N LEU A 15 -7.66 -2.90 -66.62
CA LEU A 15 -6.93 -2.20 -67.68
C LEU A 15 -5.62 -1.59 -67.15
N SER A 16 -4.57 -1.86 -67.92
CA SER A 16 -3.36 -1.09 -68.15
C SER A 16 -3.35 0.39 -67.75
N GLY A 17 -2.25 0.85 -67.14
CA GLY A 17 -1.91 2.27 -67.12
C GLY A 17 -0.76 2.57 -66.18
N ARG A 18 0.39 2.93 -66.77
CA ARG A 18 1.65 3.30 -66.11
C ARG A 18 1.45 4.44 -65.10
N PHE A 19 2.33 4.53 -64.09
CA PHE A 19 3.09 5.72 -63.66
C PHE A 19 3.62 5.48 -62.24
N LEU A 20 4.94 5.46 -62.10
CA LEU A 20 5.60 5.55 -60.79
C LEU A 20 5.23 6.88 -60.12
N PRO A 21 5.02 6.85 -58.80
CA PRO A 21 5.78 7.77 -57.96
C PRO A 21 6.51 7.03 -56.85
N ILE A 22 7.77 7.41 -56.69
CA ILE A 22 8.62 7.08 -55.55
C ILE A 22 7.97 7.67 -54.30
N ALA A 23 7.41 6.82 -53.44
CA ALA A 23 6.98 7.18 -52.10
C ALA A 23 7.91 6.49 -51.09
N LEU A 24 8.89 7.26 -50.59
CA LEU A 24 9.78 6.88 -49.51
C LEU A 24 8.96 6.84 -48.21
N LEU A 25 8.37 5.69 -47.88
CA LEU A 25 7.72 5.46 -46.59
C LEU A 25 8.80 5.22 -45.53
N LEU A 26 9.06 6.26 -44.73
CA LEU A 26 9.73 6.13 -43.44
C LEU A 26 8.88 5.19 -42.57
N ALA A 27 9.26 3.93 -42.49
CA ALA A 27 8.75 3.00 -41.49
C ALA A 27 9.29 3.42 -40.12
N GLY A 28 8.63 4.40 -39.49
CA GLY A 28 8.82 4.70 -38.08
C GLY A 28 8.42 3.47 -37.27
N SER A 29 9.41 2.76 -36.74
CA SER A 29 9.21 1.66 -35.81
C SER A 29 8.69 2.26 -34.50
N PHE A 30 7.37 2.31 -34.33
CA PHE A 30 6.80 2.51 -32.99
C PHE A 30 7.16 1.30 -32.15
N SER A 31 8.26 1.41 -31.42
CA SER A 31 8.55 0.50 -30.32
C SER A 31 7.51 0.80 -29.25
N ALA A 32 6.37 0.10 -29.30
CA ALA A 32 5.51 -0.01 -28.15
C ALA A 32 6.36 -0.61 -27.03
N ALA A 33 6.68 0.21 -26.03
CA ALA A 33 7.29 -0.29 -24.81
C ALA A 33 6.45 -1.47 -24.32
N PRO A 34 7.05 -2.60 -23.89
CA PRO A 34 6.28 -3.67 -23.32
C PRO A 34 5.57 -3.08 -22.10
N ALA A 35 4.23 -3.01 -22.18
CA ALA A 35 3.40 -2.76 -21.03
C ALA A 35 3.85 -3.74 -19.95
N LEU A 36 4.25 -3.23 -18.78
CA LEU A 36 4.57 -4.05 -17.62
C LEU A 36 3.43 -5.03 -17.44
N ALA A 37 3.72 -6.32 -17.61
CA ALA A 37 2.75 -7.38 -17.42
C ALA A 37 2.16 -7.24 -16.02
N GLN A 38 0.92 -6.76 -15.94
CA GLN A 38 0.15 -6.82 -14.71
C GLN A 38 -0.04 -8.32 -14.44
N ASP A 39 0.50 -8.79 -13.32
CA ASP A 39 0.37 -10.18 -12.87
C ASP A 39 -1.11 -10.41 -12.51
N THR A 40 -1.92 -10.83 -13.49
CA THR A 40 -3.37 -11.03 -13.41
C THR A 40 -3.75 -12.38 -12.78
N ARG A 41 -2.86 -12.96 -11.95
CA ARG A 41 -3.13 -14.26 -11.31
C ARG A 41 -4.40 -14.17 -10.45
N PRO A 42 -5.35 -15.09 -10.62
CA PRO A 42 -6.61 -15.07 -9.90
C PRO A 42 -6.36 -15.19 -8.39
N LEU A 43 -6.95 -14.26 -7.63
CA LEU A 43 -7.06 -14.38 -6.18
C LEU A 43 -7.85 -15.66 -5.88
N THR A 44 -7.24 -16.62 -5.19
CA THR A 44 -7.89 -17.89 -4.87
C THR A 44 -8.36 -17.84 -3.43
N GLU A 45 -9.67 -17.71 -3.22
CA GLU A 45 -10.22 -17.73 -1.87
C GLU A 45 -10.02 -19.09 -1.22
N ASN A 46 -9.47 -19.10 0.00
CA ASN A 46 -9.40 -20.31 0.81
C ASN A 46 -10.48 -20.27 1.90
N PRO A 47 -11.62 -20.96 1.70
CA PRO A 47 -12.77 -20.91 2.62
C PRO A 47 -12.45 -21.37 4.04
N THR A 48 -11.43 -22.21 4.24
CA THR A 48 -11.02 -22.71 5.56
C THR A 48 -10.30 -21.66 6.42
N LEU A 49 -9.83 -20.57 5.82
CA LEU A 49 -9.05 -19.54 6.50
C LEU A 49 -9.85 -18.25 6.74
N ILE A 50 -11.02 -18.10 6.12
CA ILE A 50 -11.89 -16.92 6.20
C ILE A 50 -12.48 -16.79 7.61
N ARG A 51 -12.58 -15.56 8.14
CA ARG A 51 -13.14 -15.26 9.48
C ARG A 51 -12.37 -15.86 10.66
N GLY A 52 -11.33 -16.65 10.40
CA GLY A 52 -10.42 -17.16 11.41
C GLY A 52 -9.48 -16.08 11.92
N CYS A 53 -9.27 -16.07 13.25
CA CYS A 53 -8.23 -15.26 13.87
C CYS A 53 -6.86 -15.70 13.34
N ARG A 54 -6.03 -14.73 12.93
CA ARG A 54 -4.60 -14.92 12.67
C ARG A 54 -3.78 -13.91 13.42
N GLN A 55 -2.56 -14.30 13.76
CA GLN A 55 -1.65 -13.44 14.49
C GLN A 55 -0.39 -13.22 13.68
N LEU A 56 0.09 -11.99 13.67
CA LEU A 56 1.36 -11.67 13.01
C LEU A 56 2.52 -12.30 13.78
N ASN A 57 3.32 -13.14 13.14
CA ASN A 57 4.52 -13.73 13.74
C ASN A 57 5.69 -12.74 13.80
N ARG A 58 5.56 -11.63 13.07
CA ARG A 58 6.53 -10.55 13.00
C ARG A 58 5.84 -9.26 12.60
N ASN A 59 6.59 -8.21 12.79
CA ASN A 59 6.42 -6.89 12.22
C ASN A 59 6.10 -6.93 10.72
N THR A 60 4.92 -6.46 10.32
CA THR A 60 4.39 -6.68 8.98
C THR A 60 3.81 -5.42 8.36
N GLU A 61 4.33 -5.06 7.19
CA GLU A 61 3.81 -3.97 6.38
C GLU A 61 2.46 -4.32 5.78
N ILE A 62 1.56 -3.35 5.81
CA ILE A 62 0.22 -3.46 5.29
C ILE A 62 0.07 -2.53 4.10
N PHE A 63 -0.54 -3.03 3.03
CA PHE A 63 -0.68 -2.36 1.75
C PHE A 63 -2.16 -2.16 1.39
N ASP A 64 -2.43 -1.13 0.59
CA ASP A 64 -3.77 -0.78 0.08
C ASP A 64 -4.30 -1.79 -0.95
N ASN A 65 -3.39 -2.41 -1.71
CA ASN A 65 -3.70 -3.36 -2.76
C ASN A 65 -2.78 -4.59 -2.68
N SER A 66 -3.06 -5.59 -3.51
CA SER A 66 -2.34 -6.87 -3.47
C SER A 66 -0.88 -6.76 -3.91
N THR A 67 -0.42 -5.65 -4.49
CA THR A 67 0.96 -5.41 -4.90
C THR A 67 1.81 -4.96 -3.70
N LEU A 68 2.41 -5.94 -3.02
CA LEU A 68 3.31 -5.73 -1.88
C LEU A 68 4.65 -5.13 -2.34
N GLY A 69 5.25 -4.26 -1.52
CA GLY A 69 6.60 -3.73 -1.72
C GLY A 69 6.67 -2.22 -2.02
N PRO A 70 5.93 -1.68 -3.02
CA PRO A 70 5.95 -0.24 -3.29
C PRO A 70 5.51 0.58 -2.07
N LEU A 71 6.35 1.53 -1.66
CA LEU A 71 6.04 2.43 -0.54
C LEU A 71 4.79 3.27 -0.76
N ALA A 72 4.44 3.55 -2.02
CA ALA A 72 3.21 4.26 -2.38
C ALA A 72 1.94 3.48 -1.99
N ASN A 73 2.02 2.15 -1.99
CA ASN A 73 0.92 1.24 -1.67
C ASN A 73 0.86 0.94 -0.16
N ARG A 74 1.91 1.27 0.61
CA ARG A 74 1.99 0.96 2.03
C ARG A 74 1.08 1.90 2.83
N ILE A 75 0.01 1.35 3.40
CA ILE A 75 -0.91 2.10 4.28
C ILE A 75 -0.42 2.17 5.72
N GLY A 76 0.47 1.25 6.12
CA GLY A 76 1.08 1.29 7.43
C GLY A 76 1.79 -0.01 7.79
N THR A 77 1.96 -0.25 9.09
CA THR A 77 2.63 -1.46 9.58
C THR A 77 2.02 -1.88 10.90
N LEU A 78 1.83 -3.18 11.05
CA LEU A 78 1.35 -3.78 12.29
C LEU A 78 2.51 -4.48 13.00
N GLY A 79 2.52 -4.36 14.32
CA GLY A 79 3.51 -5.03 15.16
C GLY A 79 3.35 -6.54 15.14
N ALA A 80 4.43 -7.26 15.45
CA ALA A 80 4.36 -8.67 15.79
C ALA A 80 3.29 -8.90 16.87
N GLY A 81 2.64 -10.06 16.82
CA GLY A 81 1.56 -10.52 17.68
C GLY A 81 0.23 -9.78 17.56
N THR A 82 0.10 -8.80 16.66
CA THR A 82 -1.21 -8.23 16.32
C THR A 82 -2.13 -9.32 15.76
N GLN A 83 -3.33 -9.42 16.30
CA GLN A 83 -4.37 -10.30 15.78
C GLN A 83 -5.14 -9.60 14.66
N VAL A 84 -5.41 -10.32 13.59
CA VAL A 84 -6.09 -9.86 12.37
C VAL A 84 -7.07 -10.94 11.90
N THR A 85 -8.11 -10.53 11.19
CA THR A 85 -9.09 -11.47 10.62
C THR A 85 -8.91 -11.57 9.12
N LEU A 86 -8.81 -12.77 8.57
CA LEU A 86 -8.76 -12.94 7.11
C LEU A 86 -10.12 -12.67 6.46
N THR A 87 -10.13 -11.86 5.40
CA THR A 87 -11.35 -11.53 4.63
C THR A 87 -11.64 -12.55 3.53
N GLY A 88 -10.71 -13.45 3.26
CA GLY A 88 -10.88 -14.60 2.37
C GLY A 88 -10.08 -14.53 1.08
N ALA A 89 -9.68 -13.33 0.64
CA ALA A 89 -8.77 -13.19 -0.48
C ALA A 89 -7.32 -13.52 -0.07
N VAL A 90 -6.83 -14.66 -0.55
CA VAL A 90 -5.42 -15.08 -0.41
C VAL A 90 -4.88 -15.31 -1.83
N ALA A 91 -3.78 -14.65 -2.17
CA ALA A 91 -2.97 -15.06 -3.32
C ALA A 91 -1.78 -15.87 -2.80
N THR A 92 -1.11 -16.66 -3.63
CA THR A 92 0.10 -17.35 -3.19
C THR A 92 1.12 -16.35 -2.60
N GLY A 93 1.38 -16.46 -1.29
CA GLY A 93 2.26 -15.56 -0.55
C GLY A 93 1.64 -14.23 -0.08
N ARG A 94 0.35 -13.96 -0.31
CA ARG A 94 -0.32 -12.70 0.08
C ARG A 94 -1.67 -12.95 0.73
N ALA A 95 -2.01 -12.18 1.74
CA ALA A 95 -3.29 -12.29 2.45
C ALA A 95 -3.94 -10.93 2.59
N GLN A 96 -5.26 -10.88 2.38
CA GLN A 96 -6.08 -9.75 2.75
C GLN A 96 -6.65 -9.95 4.16
N VAL A 97 -6.53 -8.91 4.98
CA VAL A 97 -7.01 -8.90 6.36
C VAL A 97 -7.96 -7.73 6.59
N PHE A 98 -8.93 -7.96 7.46
CA PHE A 98 -9.78 -6.93 8.03
C PHE A 98 -9.01 -6.25 9.16
N LEU A 99 -8.84 -4.94 9.05
CA LEU A 99 -8.12 -4.10 10.00
C LEU A 99 -9.07 -3.47 11.03
N GLY A 100 -10.38 -3.53 10.78
CA GLY A 100 -11.37 -2.75 11.53
C GLY A 100 -11.41 -1.30 11.07
N THR A 101 -12.25 -0.50 11.72
CA THR A 101 -12.34 0.94 11.46
C THR A 101 -11.21 1.67 12.22
N GLY A 102 -10.24 2.24 11.50
CA GLY A 102 -9.37 3.29 12.05
C GLY A 102 -8.01 2.89 12.65
N THR A 103 -7.56 1.63 12.54
CA THR A 103 -6.21 1.21 13.00
C THR A 103 -5.09 1.63 12.07
N LEU A 104 -5.30 1.62 10.74
CA LEU A 104 -4.29 2.04 9.74
C LEU A 104 -4.82 3.01 8.68
N SER A 105 -6.11 2.92 8.34
CA SER A 105 -6.80 3.84 7.43
C SER A 105 -8.23 4.04 7.92
N ALA A 106 -8.70 5.29 7.91
CA ALA A 106 -10.09 5.61 8.24
C ALA A 106 -11.06 5.27 7.10
N VAL A 107 -10.54 5.16 5.88
CA VAL A 107 -11.32 4.94 4.64
C VAL A 107 -11.28 3.47 4.22
N GLN A 108 -10.19 2.77 4.54
CA GLN A 108 -9.98 1.40 4.10
C GLN A 108 -10.01 0.43 5.31
N PRO A 109 -11.09 -0.35 5.48
CA PRO A 109 -11.22 -1.30 6.59
C PRO A 109 -10.44 -2.60 6.37
N VAL A 110 -9.76 -2.74 5.22
CA VAL A 110 -9.00 -3.92 4.82
C VAL A 110 -7.59 -3.55 4.38
N GLY A 111 -6.66 -4.48 4.47
CA GLY A 111 -5.31 -4.31 3.95
C GLY A 111 -4.68 -5.62 3.51
N TRP A 112 -3.61 -5.51 2.73
CA TRP A 112 -2.88 -6.63 2.16
C TRP A 112 -1.52 -6.79 2.83
N LEU A 113 -1.09 -8.02 3.04
CA LEU A 113 0.20 -8.34 3.65
C LEU A 113 0.79 -9.64 3.11
N ASN A 114 2.05 -9.92 3.43
CA ASN A 114 2.69 -11.20 3.10
C ASN A 114 2.12 -12.33 3.99
N ALA A 115 1.49 -13.34 3.38
CA ALA A 115 0.83 -14.43 4.10
C ALA A 115 1.79 -15.24 4.98
N ALA A 116 3.09 -15.27 4.66
CA ALA A 116 4.13 -15.95 5.47
C ALA A 116 4.32 -15.31 6.86
N ASN A 117 3.81 -14.09 7.06
CA ASN A 117 3.87 -13.41 8.34
C ASN A 117 2.69 -13.77 9.26
N LEU A 118 1.74 -14.57 8.79
CA LEU A 118 0.59 -15.01 9.58
C LEU A 118 0.85 -16.37 10.23
N GLY A 119 0.67 -16.42 11.54
CA GLY A 119 0.62 -17.64 12.34
C GLY A 119 -0.77 -17.89 12.94
N PRO A 120 -0.97 -19.02 13.64
CA PRO A 120 -2.15 -19.25 14.45
C PRO A 120 -2.24 -18.19 15.56
N CYS A 121 -3.46 -17.85 15.98
CA CYS A 121 -3.64 -16.95 17.13
C CYS A 121 -3.15 -17.60 18.41
N THR A 122 -2.41 -16.82 19.20
CA THR A 122 -2.01 -17.19 20.56
C THR A 122 -2.78 -16.32 21.54
N THR A 123 -3.08 -16.85 22.72
CA THR A 123 -3.74 -16.10 23.81
C THR A 123 -2.77 -15.22 24.59
N THR A 124 -1.48 -15.27 24.29
CA THR A 124 -0.44 -14.49 24.97
C THR A 124 -0.06 -13.30 24.10
N PRO A 125 -0.35 -12.05 24.53
CA PRO A 125 0.13 -10.87 23.83
C PRO A 125 1.66 -10.91 23.71
N PRO A 126 2.21 -10.54 22.55
CA PRO A 126 3.66 -10.38 22.41
C PRO A 126 4.17 -9.37 23.45
N PRO A 127 5.38 -9.54 24.00
CA PRO A 127 6.02 -8.51 24.80
C PRO A 127 6.01 -7.18 24.02
N PRO A 128 5.80 -6.01 24.67
CA PRO A 128 5.84 -4.73 23.98
C PRO A 128 7.18 -4.57 23.28
N THR A 129 7.19 -4.69 21.95
CA THR A 129 8.42 -4.49 21.18
C THR A 129 8.95 -3.09 21.49
N ALA A 130 10.23 -2.99 21.86
CA ALA A 130 10.90 -1.69 21.97
C ALA A 130 10.59 -0.87 20.70
N GLY A 131 10.12 0.37 20.86
CA GLY A 131 9.66 1.19 19.77
C GLY A 131 10.75 1.47 18.73
N ALA A 132 10.39 1.71 17.47
CA ALA A 132 11.36 2.19 16.48
C ALA A 132 11.81 3.61 16.84
N CYS A 133 13.09 3.93 16.65
CA CYS A 133 13.64 5.24 16.97
C CYS A 133 13.89 6.08 15.72
N PHE A 134 13.58 7.37 15.83
CA PHE A 134 13.78 8.35 14.78
C PHE A 134 14.45 9.60 15.35
N ARG A 135 15.25 10.27 14.53
CA ARG A 135 15.73 11.62 14.80
C ARG A 135 14.80 12.62 14.12
N ALA A 136 14.35 13.63 14.86
CA ALA A 136 13.58 14.73 14.29
C ALA A 136 14.49 15.61 13.40
N ASP A 137 14.19 15.74 12.12
CA ASP A 137 15.01 16.54 11.19
C ASP A 137 14.63 18.02 11.18
N GLN A 138 13.47 18.32 11.79
CA GLN A 138 12.91 19.65 12.02
C GLN A 138 12.11 19.65 13.33
N ASN A 139 11.56 20.81 13.71
CA ASN A 139 10.64 20.87 14.84
C ASN A 139 9.34 20.12 14.50
N LEU A 140 8.97 19.16 15.33
CA LEU A 140 7.79 18.34 15.15
C LEU A 140 6.72 18.71 16.19
N ILE A 141 5.48 18.79 15.73
CA ILE A 141 4.32 18.93 16.59
C ILE A 141 3.75 17.52 16.81
N VAL A 142 3.57 17.14 18.07
CA VAL A 142 2.86 15.91 18.42
C VAL A 142 1.39 16.23 18.60
N ARG A 143 0.53 15.48 17.91
CA ARG A 143 -0.91 15.67 17.91
C ARG A 143 -1.65 14.50 18.53
N SER A 144 -2.88 14.74 18.98
CA SER A 144 -3.75 13.70 19.57
C SER A 144 -4.23 12.66 18.54
N GLY A 145 -4.18 12.99 17.24
CA GLY A 145 -4.55 12.11 16.14
C GLY A 145 -3.69 12.36 14.89
N PRO A 146 -3.76 11.46 13.89
CA PRO A 146 -3.00 11.50 12.63
C PRO A 146 -3.53 12.56 11.65
N SER A 147 -3.73 13.80 12.10
CA SER A 147 -4.31 14.88 11.29
C SER A 147 -3.71 16.23 11.70
N THR A 148 -3.54 17.13 10.74
CA THR A 148 -3.12 18.51 11.01
C THR A 148 -4.17 19.32 11.79
N THR A 149 -5.42 18.87 11.82
CA THR A 149 -6.51 19.48 12.60
C THR A 149 -6.63 18.92 14.02
N ALA A 150 -5.96 17.80 14.32
CA ALA A 150 -5.97 17.23 15.67
C ALA A 150 -5.19 18.14 16.64
N GLY A 151 -5.65 18.22 17.89
CA GLY A 151 -5.05 19.08 18.93
C GLY A 151 -3.59 18.74 19.20
N GLN A 152 -2.77 19.76 19.50
CA GLN A 152 -1.38 19.58 19.89
C GLN A 152 -1.30 19.08 21.34
N VAL A 153 -0.51 18.03 21.57
CA VAL A 153 -0.31 17.42 22.90
C VAL A 153 1.14 17.52 23.38
N ALA A 154 2.10 17.67 22.47
CA ALA A 154 3.51 17.88 22.78
C ALA A 154 4.27 18.42 21.55
N SER A 155 5.58 18.57 21.66
CA SER A 155 6.47 18.89 20.54
C SER A 155 7.84 18.22 20.74
N TYR A 156 8.54 18.00 19.63
CA TYR A 156 9.95 17.63 19.61
C TYR A 156 10.73 18.74 18.89
N ALA A 157 11.83 19.18 19.49
CA ALA A 157 12.77 20.06 18.81
C ALA A 157 13.55 19.26 17.74
N ARG A 158 14.04 19.96 16.72
CA ARG A 158 14.99 19.39 15.76
C ARG A 158 16.17 18.75 16.48
N GLY A 159 16.53 17.54 16.07
CA GLY A 159 17.61 16.74 16.63
C GLY A 159 17.19 15.81 17.76
N ASN A 160 16.01 15.99 18.36
CA ASN A 160 15.53 15.11 19.42
C ASN A 160 15.22 13.71 18.89
N THR A 161 15.40 12.72 19.78
CA THR A 161 15.00 11.34 19.55
C THR A 161 13.50 11.20 19.79
N VAL A 162 12.83 10.61 18.80
CA VAL A 162 11.41 10.29 18.79
C VAL A 162 11.27 8.78 18.82
N VAL A 163 10.56 8.26 19.82
CA VAL A 163 10.37 6.82 20.01
C VAL A 163 8.95 6.45 19.62
N ALA A 164 8.80 5.57 18.62
CA ALA A 164 7.49 5.05 18.23
C ALA A 164 6.87 4.16 19.31
N THR A 165 5.55 3.97 19.25
CA THR A 165 4.85 3.05 20.18
C THR A 165 5.20 1.59 19.97
N THR A 166 5.63 1.23 18.77
CA THR A 166 5.97 -0.11 18.31
C THR A 166 7.20 -0.06 17.41
N ASN A 167 7.87 -1.19 17.26
CA ASN A 167 8.80 -1.41 16.17
C ASN A 167 8.23 -2.54 15.34
N PRO A 168 7.97 -2.33 14.04
CA PRO A 168 8.07 -1.11 13.27
C PRO A 168 6.97 -0.16 13.72
N ALA A 169 7.20 1.12 13.48
CA ALA A 169 6.30 2.16 13.92
C ALA A 169 4.89 1.98 13.35
N THR A 170 3.88 2.12 14.21
CA THR A 170 2.50 2.28 13.79
C THR A 170 2.38 3.54 12.94
N GLU A 171 1.93 3.36 11.70
CA GLU A 171 1.80 4.44 10.72
C GLU A 171 0.38 4.56 10.19
N GLN A 172 -0.03 5.79 9.88
CA GLN A 172 -1.32 6.09 9.24
C GLN A 172 -1.15 7.15 8.16
N THR A 173 -1.77 6.93 7.00
CA THR A 173 -1.82 7.92 5.92
C THR A 173 -3.11 8.71 6.03
N ALA A 174 -3.00 10.03 6.20
CA ALA A 174 -4.14 10.93 6.25
C ALA A 174 -4.68 11.24 4.84
N ALA A 175 -5.88 11.81 4.77
CA ALA A 175 -6.56 12.14 3.51
C ALA A 175 -5.76 13.11 2.61
N ASP A 176 -4.88 13.93 3.21
CA ASP A 176 -3.97 14.83 2.53
C ASP A 176 -2.67 14.15 2.05
N GLY A 177 -2.57 12.83 2.19
CA GLY A 177 -1.41 12.01 1.83
C GLY A 177 -0.25 12.07 2.84
N ARG A 178 -0.37 12.81 3.95
CA ARG A 178 0.68 12.80 4.99
C ARG A 178 0.73 11.44 5.68
N ARG A 179 1.94 10.89 5.85
CA ARG A 179 2.16 9.76 6.74
C ARG A 179 2.42 10.24 8.15
N TRP A 180 1.75 9.63 9.10
CA TRP A 180 1.86 9.89 10.54
C TRP A 180 2.44 8.68 11.25
N VAL A 181 3.26 8.91 12.26
CA VAL A 181 3.83 7.87 13.12
C VAL A 181 3.30 8.08 14.55
N GLN A 182 2.84 7.00 15.18
CA GLN A 182 2.45 7.03 16.59
C GLN A 182 3.68 6.91 17.50
N VAL A 183 3.79 7.78 18.49
CA VAL A 183 4.97 7.95 19.36
C VAL A 183 4.61 7.87 20.84
N ARG A 184 5.56 7.41 21.65
CA ARG A 184 5.48 7.45 23.11
C ARG A 184 5.97 8.80 23.61
N LEU A 185 5.17 9.40 24.48
CA LEU A 185 5.50 10.65 25.16
C LEU A 185 6.17 10.35 26.50
N ALA A 186 6.99 11.28 26.99
CA ALA A 186 7.70 11.13 28.26
C ALA A 186 6.76 11.00 29.47
N ASN A 187 5.53 11.51 29.37
CA ASN A 187 4.50 11.37 30.39
C ASN A 187 3.77 10.00 30.37
N GLY A 188 4.25 9.04 29.57
CA GLY A 188 3.62 7.73 29.40
C GLY A 188 2.43 7.71 28.43
N GLY A 189 2.01 8.87 27.91
CA GLY A 189 0.97 8.98 26.89
C GLY A 189 1.45 8.63 25.48
N THR A 190 0.53 8.71 24.53
CA THR A 190 0.84 8.54 23.10
C THR A 190 0.41 9.75 22.29
N GLY A 191 1.05 9.98 21.15
CA GLY A 191 0.59 10.97 20.17
C GLY A 191 1.06 10.63 18.76
N TRP A 192 0.80 11.53 17.83
CA TRP A 192 1.09 11.34 16.41
C TRP A 192 1.97 12.47 15.89
N VAL A 193 3.03 12.12 15.17
CA VAL A 193 3.92 13.08 14.48
C VAL A 193 3.87 12.83 12.98
N SER A 194 3.91 13.90 12.20
CA SER A 194 3.98 13.78 10.74
C SER A 194 5.37 13.31 10.33
N ARG A 195 5.45 12.15 9.68
CA ARG A 195 6.68 11.61 9.08
C ARG A 195 6.99 12.30 7.75
N THR A 196 5.98 12.77 7.04
CA THR A 196 6.12 13.45 5.73
C THR A 196 5.32 14.74 5.68
N GLY A 197 5.56 15.55 4.64
CA GLY A 197 4.70 16.65 4.22
C GLY A 197 3.45 16.19 3.47
N THR A 198 2.63 17.15 3.04
CA THR A 198 1.42 16.93 2.22
C THR A 198 1.75 16.07 1.00
N GLY A 199 0.86 15.15 0.63
CA GLY A 199 1.04 14.25 -0.50
C GLY A 199 2.17 13.23 -0.31
N GLY A 200 2.67 13.05 0.92
CA GLY A 200 3.77 12.12 1.21
C GLY A 200 5.16 12.69 0.89
N LEU A 201 5.26 14.00 0.63
CA LEU A 201 6.50 14.63 0.18
C LEU A 201 7.53 14.80 1.31
N GLY A 202 8.79 14.51 1.00
CA GLY A 202 9.91 14.66 1.92
C GLY A 202 9.87 13.69 3.11
N SER A 203 10.77 13.90 4.07
CA SER A 203 10.73 13.23 5.36
C SER A 203 11.10 14.23 6.45
N ASN A 204 10.32 14.18 7.53
CA ASN A 204 10.48 15.08 8.67
C ASN A 204 11.31 14.43 9.79
N MET A 205 11.61 13.15 9.64
CA MET A 205 12.36 12.35 10.59
C MET A 205 13.15 11.25 9.89
N THR A 206 14.31 10.94 10.44
CA THR A 206 15.24 9.94 9.92
C THR A 206 15.31 8.75 10.88
N PRO A 207 15.15 7.50 10.43
CA PRO A 207 15.33 6.32 11.29
C PRO A 207 16.74 6.27 11.87
N ILE A 208 16.86 5.97 13.16
CA ILE A 208 18.13 5.79 13.86
C ILE A 208 18.09 4.53 14.74
N PRO A 209 19.25 3.93 15.08
CA PRO A 209 19.30 2.95 16.16
C PRO A 209 18.75 3.54 17.45
N CYS A 210 18.01 2.75 18.21
CA CYS A 210 17.56 3.17 19.53
C CYS A 210 18.76 3.27 20.49
N PRO A 211 18.82 4.32 21.33
CA PRO A 211 19.83 4.44 22.38
C PRO A 211 19.64 3.38 23.47
#